data_AF-A0A7C3UR51-F1
#
_entry.id   AF-A0A7C3UR51-F1
#
_cell.length_a   1.000
_cell.length_b   1.000
_cell.length_c   1.000
_cell.angle_alpha   90.00
_cell.angle_beta   90.00
_cell.angle_gamma   90.00
#
_symmetry.space_group_name_H-M   'P 1'
#
loop_
_entity.id
_entity.type
_entity.pdbx_description
1 polymer ?
#
loop_
_entity_poly.entity_id
_entity_poly.type
_entity_poly.pdbx_seq_one_letter_code
_entity_poly.pdbx_strand_id
1 'polypeptide(L)' 'MINFSFKKKTILITGGTGTFGNAALRRFLKTDVVQIRIFSRD' A
#
# COMPACT_ATOMS: atom_id res chain seq x y z
N MET A 1 -0.02 -19.52 16.47
CA MET A 1 0.38 -19.22 15.08
C MET A 1 -0.41 -18.00 14.63
N ILE A 2 0.23 -16.85 14.39
CA ILE A 2 -0.48 -15.60 14.03
C ILE A 2 -0.57 -15.51 12.51
N ASN A 3 -1.79 -15.34 11.98
CA ASN A 3 -2.03 -15.25 10.55
C ASN A 3 -2.24 -13.78 10.17
N PHE A 4 -1.30 -13.18 9.45
CA PHE A 4 -1.39 -11.79 9.01
C PHE A 4 -2.10 -11.71 7.65
N SER A 5 -3.28 -11.09 7.62
CA SER A 5 -4.05 -10.85 6.40
C SER A 5 -4.26 -9.34 6.19
N PHE A 6 -4.07 -8.89 4.95
CA PHE A 6 -4.37 -7.53 4.53
C PHE A 6 -5.84 -7.31 4.15
N LYS A 7 -6.66 -8.36 4.26
CA LYS A 7 -8.10 -8.29 3.99
C LYS A 7 -8.76 -7.24 4.87
N LYS A 8 -9.55 -6.35 4.26
CA LYS A 8 -10.23 -5.23 4.94
C LYS A 8 -9.30 -4.20 5.61
N LYS A 9 -8.02 -4.15 5.23
CA LYS A 9 -7.08 -3.14 5.73
C LYS A 9 -6.97 -1.97 4.74
N THR A 10 -6.72 -0.80 5.30
CA THR A 10 -6.34 0.41 4.55
C THR A 10 -4.84 0.65 4.74
N ILE A 11 -4.15 0.95 3.64
CA ILE A 11 -2.71 1.26 3.63
C ILE A 11 -2.51 2.74 3.27
N LEU A 12 -1.61 3.41 3.99
CA LEU A 12 -1.12 4.75 3.65
C LEU A 12 0.34 4.65 3.20
N ILE A 13 0.63 5.12 1.99
CA ILE A 13 1.98 5.24 1.44
C ILE A 13 2.37 6.71 1.40
N THR A 14 3.29 7.13 2.26
CA THR A 14 3.89 8.48 2.23
C THR A 14 5.08 8.52 1.26
N GLY A 15 5.29 9.63 0.56
CA GLY A 15 6.30 9.71 -0.49
C GLY A 15 6.02 8.75 -1.65
N GLY A 16 4.74 8.46 -1.89
CA GLY A 16 4.34 7.39 -2.81
C GLY A 16 4.62 7.66 -4.29
N THR A 17 4.99 8.89 -4.66
CA THR A 17 5.38 9.29 -6.02
C THR A 17 6.77 8.80 -6.41
N GLY A 18 7.66 8.57 -5.43
CA GLY A 18 9.02 8.09 -5.70
C GLY A 18 9.06 6.64 -6.21
N THR A 19 10.21 6.24 -6.77
CA THR A 19 10.44 4.89 -7.33
C THR A 19 10.06 3.76 -6.38
N PHE A 20 10.41 3.91 -5.11
CA PHE A 20 10.07 2.93 -4.07
C PHE A 20 8.57 2.89 -3.78
N GLY A 21 7.94 4.06 -3.62
CA GLY A 21 6.51 4.18 -3.35
C GLY A 21 5.67 3.51 -4.43
N ASN A 22 6.03 3.75 -5.70
CA ASN A 22 5.41 3.11 -6.85
C ASN A 22 5.64 1.59 -6.90
N ALA A 23 6.85 1.12 -6.55
CA ALA A 23 7.13 -0.32 -6.48
C ALA A 23 6.32 -1.01 -5.36
N ALA A 24 6.23 -0.38 -4.19
CA ALA A 24 5.42 -0.87 -3.07
C ALA A 24 3.93 -0.88 -3.42
N LEU A 25 3.41 0.18 -4.03
CA LEU A 25 2.02 0.26 -4.52
C LEU A 25 1.69 -0.93 -5.43
N ARG A 26 2.53 -1.19 -6.44
CA ARG A 26 2.33 -2.31 -7.38
C ARG A 26 2.28 -3.68 -6.68
N ARG A 27 2.94 -3.83 -5.53
CA ARG A 27 2.88 -5.04 -4.72
C ARG A 27 1.56 -5.16 -3.96
N PHE A 28 1.07 -4.06 -3.39
CA PHE A 28 -0.20 -4.03 -2.66
C PHE A 28 -1.42 -4.08 -3.57
N LEU A 29 -1.32 -3.64 -4.83
CA LEU A 29 -2.40 -3.83 -5.83
C LEU A 29 -2.69 -5.31 -6.14
N LYS A 30 -1.77 -6.22 -5.79
CA LYS A 30 -1.94 -7.67 -5.96
C LYS A 30 -2.46 -8.36 -4.69
N THR A 31 -2.86 -7.61 -3.66
CA THR A 31 -3.37 -8.15 -2.40
C THR A 31 -4.82 -7.71 -2.14
N ASP A 32 -5.49 -8.34 -1.18
CA ASP A 32 -6.91 -8.08 -0.83
C ASP A 32 -7.09 -6.82 0.06
N VAL A 33 -6.34 -5.75 -0.23
CA VAL A 33 -6.47 -4.48 0.51
C VAL A 33 -7.72 -3.74 0.06
N VAL A 34 -8.42 -3.12 1.00
CA VAL A 34 -9.66 -2.38 0.67
C VAL A 34 -9.35 -1.00 0.13
N GLN A 35 -8.30 -0.35 0.63
CA GLN A 35 -7.93 0.98 0.18
C GLN A 35 -6.41 1.19 0.30
N ILE A 36 -5.83 1.82 -0.71
CA ILE A 36 -4.48 2.36 -0.66
C ILE A 36 -4.58 3.87 -0.84
N ARG A 37 -4.02 4.64 0.10
CA ARG A 37 -3.92 6.10 0.04
C ARG A 37 -2.47 6.46 -0.23
N ILE A 38 -2.23 7.28 -1.23
CA ILE A 38 -0.91 7.83 -1.53
C ILE A 38 -0.88 9.27 -1.06
N PHE A 39 0.11 9.60 -0.24
CA PHE A 39 0.36 10.95 0.22
C PHE A 39 1.75 11.37 -0.25
N SER A 40 1.81 12.45 -1.02
CA SER A 40 3.06 13.07 -1.46
C SER A 40 2.92 14.59 -1.49
N ARG A 41 4.06 15.27 -1.53
CA ARG A 41 4.15 16.72 -1.79
C ARG A 41 4.46 17.04 -3.25
N ASP A 42 4.90 16.02 -4.00
CA ASP A 42 5.00 16.08 -5.46
C ASP A 42 3.60 16.09 -6.09
#